data_AF-A0A6L3A376-F1
#
_entry.id   AF-A0A6L3A376-F1
#
_cell.length_a   1.000
_cell.length_b   1.000
_cell.length_c   1.000
_cell.angle_alpha   90.00
_cell.angle_beta   90.00
_cell.angle_gamma   90.00
#
_symmetry.space_group_name_H-M   'P 1'
#
loop_
_entity.id
_entity.type
_entity.pdbx_description
1 polymer ?
#
loop_
_entity_poly.entity_id
_entity_poly.type
_entity_poly.pdbx_seq_one_letter_code
_entity_poly.pdbx_strand_id
1 'polypeptide(L)'
;MSVASAGVLKERPRRFRSVLGALPRAFRAVINLSPLGRTNVGAVALHVVAEGVRMKIALVFLGLLAMIVLALPFSIKGDGSLTGAVQSYLSFSLSFTGFFLGVLTIFLSRSISDELVHRQSFLLFSKPLARWQYLVGKWTGMTIFNFVFLTFSFLCIYGMMHVIIRTKPPVEDSYTSGLTPTSKVDLERLAERKALIGDGTEPTQSADRLRLFTDVLTARHSTMFKVPDFTAVAEEEFEQRLREGFYDAATEPVDRAKEIERLKGKHEARWRIIPVFGQRVFEFENILCDRSPGHFIQLRYRAELYDYPPDEIFRSMWVVGDTGKGATQYVMLPRHIVGRFHTIKVPADCVAPDGTLTVLFSNVNPYADPTWFETPEPVFYNTLEITRDGVKCLFTVGSFEGNLLRLFVLMLCKLMFLAAVGVLMTSVFSYPVACLAAFVLYALAGLRSFMNESLEQFDKYDEPVTATMSAFFNAISSGDGAKASESFQTLAAELISGGLRLIFKVVPDFSYFDGVETLVNGENVSLVWVLQGVGELVVLQTACILGLSILLFYRREVSETSF
;
A
#
# COMPACT_ATOMS: atom_id res chain seq x y z
N MET A 1 -7.19 -18.53 70.23
CA MET A 1 -7.15 -17.54 69.13
C MET A 1 -7.44 -18.27 67.83
N SER A 2 -8.61 -18.01 67.26
CA SER A 2 -9.22 -18.73 66.14
C SER A 2 -8.64 -18.24 64.81
N VAL A 3 -8.17 -19.17 63.97
CA VAL A 3 -7.79 -18.91 62.58
C VAL A 3 -9.04 -19.11 61.73
N ALA A 4 -9.62 -17.99 61.29
CA ALA A 4 -10.75 -17.99 60.38
C ALA A 4 -10.29 -18.25 58.94
N SER A 5 -10.78 -19.35 58.38
CA SER A 5 -10.79 -19.67 56.96
C SER A 5 -11.67 -18.66 56.20
N ALA A 6 -11.08 -17.89 55.30
CA ALA A 6 -11.80 -17.06 54.34
C ALA A 6 -11.62 -17.65 52.93
N GLY A 7 -12.64 -18.37 52.46
CA GLY A 7 -12.76 -18.83 51.09
C GLY A 7 -12.98 -17.64 50.14
N VAL A 8 -11.98 -17.32 49.33
CA VAL A 8 -12.13 -16.40 48.20
C VAL A 8 -12.60 -17.20 46.99
N LEU A 9 -13.90 -17.12 46.73
CA LEU A 9 -14.53 -17.59 45.50
C LEU A 9 -13.94 -16.83 44.30
N LYS A 10 -13.18 -17.54 43.48
CA LYS A 10 -12.62 -17.08 42.21
C LYS A 10 -13.76 -16.95 41.18
N GLU A 11 -14.45 -15.81 41.16
CA GLU A 11 -15.38 -15.47 40.09
C GLU A 11 -14.62 -15.39 38.75
N ARG A 12 -14.71 -16.46 37.94
CA ARG A 12 -14.29 -16.42 36.54
C ARG A 12 -15.27 -15.54 35.76
N PRO A 13 -14.82 -14.69 34.81
CA PRO A 13 -15.69 -13.72 34.15
C PRO A 13 -16.75 -14.42 33.28
N ARG A 14 -17.98 -14.54 33.80
CA ARG A 14 -19.13 -15.14 33.10
C ARG A 14 -19.52 -14.38 31.82
N ARG A 15 -19.24 -13.08 31.73
CA ARG A 15 -19.59 -12.22 30.58
C ARG A 15 -18.84 -12.58 29.27
N PHE A 16 -17.65 -13.15 29.35
CA PHE A 16 -16.87 -13.47 28.14
C PHE A 16 -17.41 -14.73 27.43
N ARG A 17 -17.92 -15.72 28.20
CA ARG A 17 -18.55 -16.92 27.65
C ARG A 17 -19.91 -16.64 26.99
N SER A 18 -20.67 -15.66 27.48
CA SER A 18 -21.98 -15.32 26.91
C SER A 18 -21.89 -14.65 25.55
N VAL A 19 -20.90 -13.76 25.35
CA VAL A 19 -20.67 -13.11 24.04
C VAL A 19 -20.18 -14.14 23.01
N LEU A 20 -19.28 -15.04 23.42
CA LEU A 20 -18.74 -16.07 22.53
C LEU A 20 -19.78 -17.13 22.11
N GLY A 21 -20.70 -17.50 23.01
CA GLY A 21 -21.81 -18.39 22.70
C GLY A 21 -22.89 -17.75 21.81
N ALA A 22 -22.92 -16.42 21.73
CA ALA A 22 -23.84 -15.68 20.87
C ALA A 22 -23.34 -15.56 19.42
N LEU A 23 -22.03 -15.60 19.19
CA LEU A 23 -21.43 -15.48 17.85
C LEU A 23 -22.00 -16.53 16.85
N PRO A 24 -21.98 -17.85 17.13
CA PRO A 24 -22.55 -18.84 16.20
C PRO A 24 -24.05 -18.62 15.93
N ARG A 25 -24.80 -18.07 16.89
CA ARG A 25 -26.22 -17.77 16.73
C ARG A 25 -26.44 -16.53 15.87
N ALA A 26 -25.61 -15.49 16.04
CA ALA A 26 -25.60 -14.30 15.20
C ALA A 26 -25.21 -14.65 13.75
N PHE A 27 -24.17 -15.47 13.56
CA PHE A 27 -23.79 -15.99 12.25
C PHE A 27 -24.91 -16.80 11.59
N ARG A 28 -25.58 -17.66 12.36
CA ARG A 28 -26.73 -18.43 11.87
C ARG A 28 -27.88 -17.51 11.45
N ALA A 29 -28.15 -16.44 12.20
CA ALA A 29 -29.17 -15.45 11.83
C ALA A 29 -28.80 -14.71 10.53
N VAL A 30 -27.56 -14.23 10.41
CA VAL A 30 -27.07 -13.51 9.21
C VAL A 30 -27.09 -14.41 7.98
N ILE A 31 -26.62 -15.66 8.09
CA ILE A 31 -26.58 -16.59 6.95
C ILE A 31 -27.99 -17.05 6.58
N ASN A 32 -28.88 -17.28 7.55
CA ASN A 32 -30.29 -17.60 7.27
C ASN A 32 -31.06 -16.45 6.61
N LEU A 33 -30.65 -15.20 6.84
CA LEU A 33 -31.19 -14.01 6.16
C LEU A 33 -30.66 -13.84 4.73
N SER A 34 -29.55 -14.52 4.39
CA SER A 34 -28.94 -14.50 3.06
C SER A 34 -29.44 -15.67 2.19
N PRO A 35 -29.40 -15.55 0.85
CA PRO A 35 -29.80 -16.65 -0.04
C PRO A 35 -28.96 -17.93 0.15
N LEU A 36 -27.78 -17.82 0.76
CA LEU A 36 -26.90 -18.95 1.09
C LEU A 36 -27.48 -19.87 2.18
N GLY A 37 -28.30 -19.36 3.10
CA GLY A 37 -28.82 -20.15 4.25
C GLY A 37 -29.72 -21.33 3.88
N ARG A 38 -30.24 -21.35 2.65
CA ARG A 38 -31.06 -22.46 2.10
C ARG A 38 -30.27 -23.45 1.25
N THR A 39 -28.98 -23.21 1.02
CA THR A 39 -28.13 -24.02 0.15
C THR A 39 -27.25 -24.99 0.93
N ASN A 40 -26.88 -26.10 0.29
CA ASN A 40 -25.88 -27.05 0.81
C ASN A 40 -24.54 -26.35 1.15
N VAL A 41 -24.12 -25.39 0.32
CA VAL A 41 -22.89 -24.60 0.50
C VAL A 41 -22.95 -23.78 1.79
N GLY A 42 -24.07 -23.10 2.05
CA GLY A 42 -24.26 -22.31 3.27
C GLY A 42 -24.29 -23.17 4.54
N ALA A 43 -24.83 -24.38 4.48
CA ALA A 43 -24.80 -25.32 5.61
C ALA A 43 -23.37 -25.75 5.97
N VAL A 44 -22.54 -26.04 4.96
CA VAL A 44 -21.11 -26.35 5.15
C VAL A 44 -20.35 -25.14 5.68
N ALA A 45 -20.59 -23.95 5.14
CA ALA A 45 -19.97 -22.71 5.60
C ALA A 45 -20.28 -22.43 7.08
N LEU A 46 -21.54 -22.60 7.49
CA LEU A 46 -21.97 -22.47 8.89
C LEU A 46 -21.26 -23.45 9.81
N HIS A 47 -21.06 -24.68 9.36
CA HIS A 47 -20.31 -25.68 10.11
C HIS A 47 -18.87 -25.23 10.35
N VAL A 48 -18.18 -24.73 9.32
CA VAL A 48 -16.80 -24.21 9.44
C VAL A 48 -16.74 -23.04 10.40
N VAL A 49 -17.69 -22.12 10.34
CA VAL A 49 -17.71 -20.98 11.28
C VAL A 49 -17.92 -21.48 12.71
N ALA A 50 -18.84 -22.42 12.93
CA ALA A 50 -19.10 -22.99 14.25
C ALA A 50 -17.88 -23.77 14.79
N GLU A 51 -17.17 -24.49 13.93
CA GLU A 51 -15.92 -25.15 14.25
C GLU A 51 -14.82 -24.14 14.58
N GLY A 52 -14.60 -23.14 13.72
CA GLY A 52 -13.62 -22.09 13.89
C GLY A 52 -13.79 -21.29 15.18
N VAL A 53 -15.03 -21.01 15.60
CA VAL A 53 -15.30 -20.36 16.90
C VAL A 53 -14.95 -21.27 18.09
N ARG A 54 -15.07 -22.59 17.93
CA ARG A 54 -14.66 -23.56 18.97
C ARG A 54 -13.14 -23.74 18.99
N MET A 55 -12.45 -23.47 17.88
CA MET A 55 -11.00 -23.50 17.83
C MET A 55 -10.43 -22.38 18.71
N LYS A 56 -9.61 -22.75 19.70
CA LYS A 56 -8.94 -21.78 20.58
C LYS A 56 -8.04 -20.81 19.81
N ILE A 57 -7.49 -21.23 18.67
CA ILE A 57 -6.55 -20.46 17.85
C ILE A 57 -7.20 -19.15 17.36
N ALA A 58 -8.42 -19.22 16.82
CA ALA A 58 -9.20 -18.05 16.38
C ALA A 58 -9.32 -16.97 17.47
N LEU A 59 -9.57 -17.38 18.71
CA LEU A 59 -9.70 -16.48 19.86
C LEU A 59 -8.36 -15.88 20.29
N VAL A 60 -7.28 -16.66 20.19
CA VAL A 60 -5.93 -16.17 20.45
C VAL A 60 -5.57 -15.08 19.45
N PHE A 61 -5.84 -15.29 18.16
CA PHE A 61 -5.60 -14.27 17.13
C PHE A 61 -6.50 -13.04 17.32
N LEU A 62 -7.78 -13.22 17.68
CA LEU A 62 -8.66 -12.09 17.98
C LEU A 62 -8.12 -11.26 19.15
N GLY A 63 -7.73 -11.92 20.23
CA GLY A 63 -7.18 -11.27 21.43
C GLY A 63 -5.84 -10.58 21.15
N LEU A 64 -4.97 -11.22 20.36
CA LEU A 64 -3.69 -10.67 19.94
C LEU A 64 -3.89 -9.44 19.03
N LEU A 65 -4.80 -9.53 18.06
CA LEU A 65 -5.11 -8.42 17.15
C LEU A 65 -5.70 -7.25 17.94
N ALA A 66 -6.66 -7.50 18.83
CA ALA A 66 -7.22 -6.47 19.70
C ALA A 66 -6.14 -5.85 20.59
N MET A 67 -5.27 -6.66 21.19
CA MET A 67 -4.15 -6.17 22.00
C MET A 67 -3.24 -5.27 21.18
N ILE A 68 -2.81 -5.69 19.99
CA ILE A 68 -1.90 -4.93 19.12
C ILE A 68 -2.56 -3.62 18.71
N VAL A 69 -3.77 -3.66 18.13
CA VAL A 69 -4.46 -2.47 17.64
C VAL A 69 -4.73 -1.45 18.74
N LEU A 70 -5.00 -1.89 19.98
CA LEU A 70 -5.28 -1.01 21.11
C LEU A 70 -4.00 -0.56 21.86
N ALA A 71 -2.93 -1.35 21.87
CA ALA A 71 -1.69 -1.04 22.58
C ALA A 71 -0.69 -0.22 21.74
N LEU A 72 -0.70 -0.37 20.41
CA LEU A 72 0.18 0.34 19.48
C LEU A 72 0.31 1.86 19.72
N PRO A 73 -0.78 2.63 19.91
CA PRO A 73 -0.66 4.09 20.04
C PRO A 73 0.06 4.54 21.31
N PHE A 74 0.17 3.67 22.32
CA PHE A 74 0.95 3.94 23.54
C PHE A 74 2.44 3.59 23.36
N SER A 75 2.77 2.74 22.38
CA SER A 75 4.14 2.28 22.15
C SER A 75 4.89 3.13 21.13
N ILE A 76 4.20 3.69 20.13
CA ILE A 76 4.84 4.42 19.02
C ILE A 76 5.15 5.86 19.45
N LYS A 77 6.45 6.20 19.50
CA LYS A 77 6.95 7.58 19.63
C LYS A 77 7.06 8.19 18.24
N GLY A 78 6.17 9.13 17.93
CA GLY A 78 6.22 9.90 16.68
C GLY A 78 7.08 11.16 16.79
N ASP A 79 7.06 11.96 15.73
CA ASP A 79 7.70 13.29 15.58
C ASP A 79 7.07 14.39 16.46
N GLY A 80 6.26 14.01 17.44
CA GLY A 80 5.47 14.92 18.27
C GLY A 80 4.22 15.47 17.58
N SER A 81 4.04 15.25 16.28
CA SER A 81 2.88 15.76 15.54
C SER A 81 1.64 14.88 15.66
N LEU A 82 0.47 15.52 15.66
CA LEU A 82 -0.80 14.79 15.62
C LEU A 82 -0.94 14.02 14.31
N THR A 83 -0.55 14.68 13.21
CA THR A 83 -0.57 14.09 11.86
C THR A 83 0.30 12.82 11.79
N GLY A 84 1.58 12.93 12.18
CA GLY A 84 2.53 11.82 12.20
C GLY A 84 2.12 10.69 13.17
N ALA A 85 1.51 11.04 14.31
CA ALA A 85 0.96 10.05 15.23
C ALA A 85 -0.17 9.21 14.62
N VAL A 86 -1.12 9.86 13.93
CA VAL A 86 -2.23 9.16 13.26
C VAL A 86 -1.71 8.34 12.07
N GLN A 87 -0.83 8.90 11.25
CA GLN A 87 -0.25 8.17 10.11
C GLN A 87 0.52 6.92 10.55
N SER A 88 1.37 7.05 11.57
CA SER A 88 2.12 5.92 12.12
C SER A 88 1.16 4.86 12.67
N TYR A 89 0.15 5.27 13.44
CA TYR A 89 -0.85 4.36 13.98
C TYR A 89 -1.59 3.59 12.88
N LEU A 90 -2.09 4.28 11.86
CA LEU A 90 -2.80 3.68 10.75
C LEU A 90 -1.89 2.70 9.99
N SER A 91 -0.68 3.11 9.63
CA SER A 91 0.29 2.27 8.91
C SER A 91 0.55 0.96 9.65
N PHE A 92 0.94 1.02 10.93
CA PHE A 92 1.23 -0.19 11.69
C PHE A 92 -0.04 -1.03 11.93
N SER A 93 -1.14 -0.44 12.37
CA SER A 93 -2.35 -1.19 12.73
C SER A 93 -2.98 -1.91 11.53
N LEU A 94 -2.99 -1.29 10.35
CA LEU A 94 -3.49 -1.86 9.11
C LEU A 94 -2.58 -2.99 8.60
N SER A 95 -1.26 -2.78 8.60
CA SER A 95 -0.29 -3.81 8.19
C SER A 95 -0.31 -5.03 9.11
N PHE A 96 -0.34 -4.83 10.43
CA PHE A 96 -0.49 -5.94 11.38
C PHE A 96 -1.83 -6.66 11.21
N THR A 97 -2.93 -5.93 11.00
CA THR A 97 -4.24 -6.54 10.74
C THR A 97 -4.19 -7.46 9.52
N GLY A 98 -3.64 -6.98 8.39
CA GLY A 98 -3.46 -7.79 7.19
C GLY A 98 -2.62 -9.04 7.43
N PHE A 99 -1.47 -8.88 8.08
CA PHE A 99 -0.56 -9.98 8.40
C PHE A 99 -1.19 -11.05 9.31
N PHE A 100 -1.77 -10.64 10.45
CA PHE A 100 -2.35 -11.58 11.42
C PHE A 100 -3.60 -12.28 10.87
N LEU A 101 -4.44 -11.58 10.10
CA LEU A 101 -5.57 -12.22 9.43
C LEU A 101 -5.13 -13.16 8.30
N GLY A 102 -4.03 -12.84 7.61
CA GLY A 102 -3.42 -13.73 6.63
C GLY A 102 -2.97 -15.05 7.27
N VAL A 103 -2.20 -14.98 8.37
CA VAL A 103 -1.76 -16.16 9.12
C VAL A 103 -2.94 -16.93 9.71
N LEU A 104 -3.94 -16.24 10.28
CA LEU A 104 -5.15 -16.88 10.78
C LEU A 104 -5.90 -17.62 9.68
N THR A 105 -6.03 -17.02 8.49
CA THR A 105 -6.67 -17.64 7.32
C THR A 105 -5.98 -18.95 6.95
N ILE A 106 -4.65 -18.97 6.94
CA ILE A 106 -3.87 -20.18 6.67
C ILE A 106 -4.18 -21.24 7.74
N PHE A 107 -4.24 -20.88 9.02
CA PHE A 107 -4.58 -21.84 10.08
C PHE A 107 -6.04 -22.30 10.06
N LEU A 108 -6.98 -21.50 9.57
CA LEU A 108 -8.38 -21.92 9.42
C LEU A 108 -8.55 -23.04 8.38
N SER A 109 -7.59 -23.19 7.45
CA SER A 109 -7.55 -24.35 6.53
C SER A 109 -7.51 -25.70 7.26
N ARG A 110 -7.14 -25.72 8.54
CA ARG A 110 -7.14 -26.91 9.41
C ARG A 110 -8.45 -27.68 9.41
N SER A 111 -9.60 -27.00 9.33
CA SER A 111 -10.93 -27.63 9.32
C SER A 111 -11.03 -28.72 8.25
N ILE A 112 -10.36 -28.55 7.10
CA ILE A 112 -10.34 -29.55 6.03
C ILE A 112 -9.47 -30.75 6.42
N SER A 113 -8.28 -30.50 6.95
CA SER A 113 -7.38 -31.59 7.33
C SER A 113 -7.89 -32.41 8.49
N ASP A 114 -8.53 -31.80 9.49
CA ASP A 114 -9.07 -32.54 10.62
C ASP A 114 -10.20 -33.48 10.14
N GLU A 115 -11.06 -33.05 9.21
CA GLU A 115 -12.11 -33.90 8.62
C GLU A 115 -11.56 -35.04 7.75
N LEU A 116 -10.48 -34.80 7.00
CA LEU A 116 -9.79 -35.83 6.20
C LEU A 116 -9.12 -36.88 7.10
N VAL A 117 -8.39 -36.45 8.12
CA VAL A 117 -7.65 -37.35 9.02
C VAL A 117 -8.61 -38.22 9.85
N HIS A 118 -9.72 -37.66 10.33
CA HIS A 118 -10.67 -38.37 11.18
C HIS A 118 -11.71 -39.19 10.39
N ARG A 119 -11.57 -39.30 9.06
CA ARG A 119 -12.51 -40.02 8.16
C ARG A 119 -13.97 -39.57 8.28
N GLN A 120 -14.23 -38.37 8.79
CA GLN A 120 -15.59 -37.83 8.94
C GLN A 120 -16.20 -37.44 7.60
N SER A 121 -15.36 -37.20 6.59
CA SER A 121 -15.75 -36.98 5.20
C SER A 121 -16.60 -38.11 4.61
N PHE A 122 -16.26 -39.38 4.91
CA PHE A 122 -16.97 -40.56 4.38
C PHE A 122 -18.42 -40.67 4.88
N LEU A 123 -18.72 -40.19 6.09
CA LEU A 123 -20.07 -40.11 6.62
C LEU A 123 -20.88 -38.97 5.96
N LEU A 124 -20.22 -37.88 5.55
CA LEU A 124 -20.85 -36.75 4.88
C LEU A 124 -21.22 -37.08 3.42
N PHE A 125 -20.41 -37.87 2.73
CA PHE A 125 -20.64 -38.27 1.32
C PHE A 125 -21.76 -39.29 1.13
N SER A 126 -22.29 -39.87 2.22
CA SER A 126 -23.56 -40.63 2.17
C SER A 126 -24.78 -39.74 1.90
N LYS A 127 -24.64 -38.41 2.03
CA LYS A 127 -25.65 -37.41 1.69
C LYS A 127 -25.41 -36.86 0.28
N PRO A 128 -26.44 -36.38 -0.44
CA PRO A 128 -26.31 -35.84 -1.80
C PRO A 128 -25.61 -34.45 -1.80
N LEU A 129 -24.33 -34.42 -1.45
CA LEU A 129 -23.46 -33.23 -1.46
C LEU A 129 -22.42 -33.38 -2.55
N ALA A 130 -22.45 -32.50 -3.55
CA ALA A 130 -21.43 -32.49 -4.60
C ALA A 130 -20.09 -32.00 -4.02
N ARG A 131 -18.97 -32.56 -4.49
CA ARG A 131 -17.63 -32.28 -3.94
C ARG A 131 -17.22 -30.80 -4.07
N TRP A 132 -17.64 -30.16 -5.16
CA TRP A 132 -17.43 -28.72 -5.33
C TRP A 132 -18.22 -27.89 -4.31
N GLN A 133 -19.43 -28.32 -3.90
CA GLN A 133 -20.23 -27.64 -2.88
C GLN A 133 -19.56 -27.70 -1.51
N TYR A 134 -18.89 -28.81 -1.20
CA TYR A 134 -18.11 -28.96 0.02
C TYR A 134 -16.93 -27.98 0.07
N LEU A 135 -16.04 -27.99 -0.94
CA LEU A 135 -14.86 -27.12 -0.96
C LEU A 135 -15.23 -25.62 -1.04
N VAL A 136 -16.19 -25.26 -1.87
CA VAL A 136 -16.70 -23.89 -1.94
C VAL A 136 -17.38 -23.48 -0.62
N GLY A 137 -18.08 -24.40 0.05
CA GLY A 137 -18.64 -24.18 1.38
C GLY A 137 -17.57 -23.92 2.43
N LYS A 138 -16.47 -24.68 2.40
CA LYS A 138 -15.30 -24.47 3.28
C LYS A 138 -14.67 -23.10 3.08
N TRP A 139 -14.38 -22.76 1.83
CA TRP A 139 -13.84 -21.46 1.44
C TRP A 139 -14.77 -20.30 1.85
N THR A 140 -16.08 -20.45 1.64
CA THR A 140 -17.09 -19.45 2.03
C THR A 140 -17.10 -19.26 3.55
N GLY A 141 -17.02 -20.34 4.33
CA GLY A 141 -16.94 -20.28 5.79
C GLY A 141 -15.70 -19.52 6.29
N MET A 142 -14.53 -19.77 5.69
CA MET A 142 -13.29 -19.03 6.00
C MET A 142 -13.42 -17.54 5.62
N THR A 143 -14.03 -17.26 4.47
CA THR A 143 -14.28 -15.88 4.01
C THR A 143 -15.19 -15.11 4.97
N ILE A 144 -16.27 -15.73 5.45
CA ILE A 144 -17.18 -15.13 6.43
C ILE A 144 -16.46 -14.86 7.75
N PHE A 145 -15.59 -15.78 8.17
CA PHE A 145 -14.78 -15.59 9.36
C PHE A 145 -13.84 -14.38 9.22
N ASN A 146 -13.12 -14.30 8.09
CA ASN A 146 -12.27 -13.16 7.76
C ASN A 146 -13.03 -11.85 7.71
N PHE A 147 -14.21 -11.82 7.08
CA PHE A 147 -15.07 -10.64 7.01
C PHE A 147 -15.44 -10.12 8.41
N VAL A 148 -15.82 -10.99 9.34
CA VAL A 148 -16.18 -10.58 10.71
C VAL A 148 -14.98 -10.06 11.49
N PHE A 149 -13.85 -10.74 11.41
CA PHE A 149 -12.63 -10.29 12.08
C PHE A 149 -12.15 -8.96 11.52
N LEU A 150 -12.20 -8.81 10.20
CA LEU A 150 -11.83 -7.58 9.52
C LEU A 150 -12.79 -6.44 9.88
N THR A 151 -14.10 -6.70 9.99
CA THR A 151 -15.07 -5.70 10.47
C THR A 151 -14.81 -5.29 11.92
N PHE A 152 -14.44 -6.24 12.78
CA PHE A 152 -14.03 -5.92 14.15
C PHE A 152 -12.78 -5.05 14.17
N SER A 153 -11.76 -5.39 13.38
CA SER A 153 -10.54 -4.58 13.23
C SER A 153 -10.84 -3.17 12.70
N PHE A 154 -11.77 -3.04 11.74
CA PHE A 154 -12.21 -1.74 11.22
C PHE A 154 -12.73 -0.84 12.35
N LEU A 155 -13.63 -1.37 13.18
CA LEU A 155 -14.21 -0.62 14.29
C LEU A 155 -13.17 -0.26 15.35
N CYS A 156 -12.25 -1.18 15.67
CA CYS A 156 -11.17 -0.92 16.62
C CYS A 156 -10.19 0.15 16.11
N ILE A 157 -9.75 0.05 14.86
CA ILE A 157 -8.82 1.01 14.24
C ILE A 157 -9.48 2.38 14.14
N TYR A 158 -10.71 2.45 13.63
CA TYR A 158 -11.46 3.70 13.51
C TYR A 158 -11.70 4.34 14.87
N GLY A 159 -12.16 3.56 15.86
CA GLY A 159 -12.39 4.04 17.21
C GLY A 159 -11.12 4.58 17.88
N MET A 160 -10.02 3.84 17.77
CA MET A 160 -8.76 4.25 18.39
C MET A 160 -8.12 5.45 17.68
N MET A 161 -8.24 5.56 16.35
CA MET A 161 -7.84 6.76 15.61
C MET A 161 -8.54 8.01 16.17
N HIS A 162 -9.86 7.95 16.38
CA HIS A 162 -10.62 9.05 16.99
C HIS A 162 -10.21 9.35 18.43
N VAL A 163 -9.83 8.32 19.21
CA VAL A 163 -9.26 8.53 20.55
C VAL A 163 -7.93 9.28 20.47
N ILE A 164 -7.05 8.93 19.53
CA ILE A 164 -5.76 9.64 19.33
C ILE A 164 -6.01 11.11 18.98
N ILE A 165 -6.92 11.38 18.05
CA ILE A 165 -7.29 12.74 17.62
C ILE A 165 -7.79 13.59 18.79
N ARG A 166 -8.52 12.99 19.75
CA ARG A 166 -9.06 13.69 20.92
C ARG A 166 -8.06 13.85 22.06
N THR A 167 -7.14 12.90 22.23
CA THR A 167 -6.26 12.83 23.40
C THR A 167 -4.89 13.46 23.20
N LYS A 168 -4.35 13.45 21.98
CA LYS A 168 -3.07 14.12 21.70
C LYS A 168 -3.28 15.61 21.43
N PRO A 169 -2.64 16.51 22.19
CA PRO A 169 -2.67 17.94 21.88
C PRO A 169 -1.94 18.20 20.56
N PRO A 170 -2.37 19.18 19.76
CA PRO A 170 -1.64 19.60 18.56
C PRO A 170 -0.25 20.14 18.93
N VAL A 171 0.68 20.10 17.97
CA VAL A 171 2.07 20.53 18.15
C VAL A 171 2.19 21.95 18.72
N GLU A 172 1.35 22.86 18.26
CA GLU A 172 1.35 24.27 18.67
C GLU A 172 1.07 24.42 20.17
N ASP A 173 0.13 23.64 20.70
CA ASP A 173 -0.20 23.62 22.13
C ASP A 173 0.95 23.02 22.95
N SER A 174 1.69 22.07 22.37
CA SER A 174 2.85 21.43 23.01
C SER A 174 4.00 22.43 23.20
N TYR A 175 4.27 23.29 22.22
CA TYR A 175 5.29 24.35 22.35
C TYR A 175 4.90 25.44 23.34
N THR A 176 3.61 25.81 23.42
CA THR A 176 3.14 26.82 24.41
C THR A 176 3.17 26.31 25.85
N SER A 177 3.00 25.00 26.07
CA SER A 177 3.03 24.39 27.41
C SER A 177 4.43 24.30 28.05
N GLY A 178 5.50 24.41 27.24
CA GLY A 178 6.89 24.42 27.70
C GLY A 178 7.45 25.80 28.06
N LEU A 179 6.73 26.88 27.74
CA LEU A 179 7.04 28.24 28.19
C LEU A 179 6.41 28.44 29.57
N THR A 180 7.07 27.97 30.63
CA THR A 180 6.87 28.61 31.93
C THR A 180 7.38 30.05 31.79
N PRO A 181 6.52 31.07 31.91
CA PRO A 181 6.96 32.44 31.74
C PRO A 181 7.85 32.79 32.93
N THR A 182 9.17 32.78 32.72
CA THR A 182 10.17 33.11 33.74
C THR A 182 10.35 34.61 33.90
N SER A 183 9.82 35.42 32.97
CA SER A 183 9.87 36.89 33.04
C SER A 183 8.48 37.54 32.92
N LYS A 184 8.29 38.67 33.60
CA LYS A 184 7.06 39.49 33.50
C LYS A 184 6.77 39.97 32.07
N VAL A 185 7.81 40.13 31.26
CA VAL A 185 7.72 40.56 29.86
C VAL A 185 7.05 39.49 28.99
N ASP A 186 7.28 38.21 29.29
CA ASP A 186 6.64 37.11 28.55
C ASP A 186 5.16 36.95 28.90
N LEU A 187 4.78 37.24 30.15
CA LEU A 187 3.38 37.31 30.58
C LEU A 187 2.64 38.47 29.90
N GLU A 188 3.28 39.64 29.80
CA GLU A 188 2.71 40.82 29.12
C GLU A 188 2.58 40.57 27.62
N ARG A 189 3.58 39.98 26.95
CA ARG A 189 3.50 39.61 25.53
C ARG A 189 2.46 38.53 25.25
N LEU A 190 2.30 37.54 26.14
CA LEU A 190 1.24 36.55 26.05
C LEU A 190 -0.15 37.16 26.30
N ALA A 191 -0.26 38.12 27.22
CA ALA A 191 -1.49 38.86 27.49
C ALA A 191 -1.84 39.80 26.33
N GLU A 192 -0.88 40.50 25.74
CA GLU A 192 -1.04 41.30 24.52
C GLU A 192 -1.44 40.43 23.33
N ARG A 193 -0.81 39.27 23.15
CA ARG A 193 -1.15 38.34 22.07
C ARG A 193 -2.55 37.74 22.26
N LYS A 194 -2.96 37.44 23.49
CA LYS A 194 -4.35 37.06 23.83
C LYS A 194 -5.34 38.21 23.62
N ALA A 195 -4.95 39.45 23.91
CA ALA A 195 -5.79 40.63 23.71
C ALA A 195 -5.93 41.00 22.22
N LEU A 196 -4.88 40.80 21.42
CA LEU A 196 -4.88 40.98 19.95
C LEU A 196 -5.72 39.93 19.23
N ILE A 197 -5.82 38.71 19.78
CA ILE A 197 -6.64 37.63 19.21
C ILE A 197 -8.14 37.83 19.52
N GLY A 198 -8.50 38.77 20.40
CA GLY A 198 -9.88 39.06 20.76
C GLY A 198 -10.56 37.91 21.50
N ASP A 199 -11.57 38.24 22.31
CA ASP A 199 -12.48 37.27 22.93
C ASP A 199 -13.44 36.69 21.88
N GLY A 200 -12.85 36.04 20.86
CA GLY A 200 -13.53 35.49 19.70
C GLY A 200 -14.02 34.09 20.00
N THR A 201 -15.33 33.96 20.11
CA THR A 201 -16.11 32.72 20.20
C THR A 201 -16.00 31.85 18.94
N GLU A 202 -14.81 31.34 18.61
CA GLU A 202 -14.59 30.17 17.76
C GLU A 202 -13.13 29.71 17.93
N PRO A 203 -12.85 28.45 18.31
CA PRO A 203 -11.47 27.98 18.42
C PRO A 203 -10.87 28.01 17.01
N THR A 204 -9.92 28.92 16.79
CA THR A 204 -9.06 28.91 15.61
C THR A 204 -8.48 27.50 15.51
N GLN A 205 -8.90 26.72 14.51
CA GLN A 205 -8.47 25.32 14.38
C GLN A 205 -6.93 25.29 14.34
N SER A 206 -6.30 24.55 15.25
CA SER A 206 -4.84 24.44 15.28
C SER A 206 -4.30 23.96 13.93
N ALA A 207 -3.17 24.52 13.48
CA ALA A 207 -2.69 24.25 12.11
C ALA A 207 -2.36 22.77 11.90
N ASP A 208 -1.95 22.07 12.95
CA ASP A 208 -1.72 20.62 12.92
C ASP A 208 -3.01 19.81 12.76
N ARG A 209 -4.14 20.24 13.34
CA ARG A 209 -5.45 19.61 13.11
C ARG A 209 -5.93 19.85 11.69
N LEU A 210 -5.73 21.05 11.17
CA LEU A 210 -6.05 21.37 9.78
C LEU A 210 -5.20 20.53 8.82
N ARG A 211 -3.89 20.37 9.09
CA ARG A 211 -3.01 19.48 8.34
C ARG A 211 -3.48 18.04 8.38
N LEU A 212 -3.78 17.48 9.55
CA LEU A 212 -4.31 16.13 9.67
C LEU A 212 -5.57 15.95 8.82
N PHE A 213 -6.49 16.92 8.86
CA PHE A 213 -7.72 16.85 8.10
C PHE A 213 -7.47 16.88 6.59
N THR A 214 -6.67 17.83 6.11
CA THR A 214 -6.39 18.00 4.69
C THR A 214 -5.44 16.94 4.12
N ASP A 215 -4.60 16.34 4.96
CA ASP A 215 -3.49 15.50 4.51
C ASP A 215 -3.73 14.00 4.74
N VAL A 216 -4.61 13.64 5.70
CA VAL A 216 -4.89 12.24 6.06
C VAL A 216 -6.38 11.94 6.05
N LEU A 217 -7.21 12.78 6.67
CA LEU A 217 -8.65 12.49 6.86
C LEU A 217 -9.53 12.88 5.66
N THR A 218 -8.91 13.19 4.52
CA THR A 218 -9.60 13.42 3.26
C THR A 218 -9.01 12.51 2.18
N ALA A 219 -9.87 11.95 1.34
CA ALA A 219 -9.43 11.12 0.23
C ALA A 219 -9.12 12.00 -0.97
N ARG A 220 -7.87 11.98 -1.42
CA ARG A 220 -7.38 12.85 -2.49
C ARG A 220 -6.91 12.03 -3.66
N HIS A 221 -7.36 12.37 -4.86
CA HIS A 221 -6.86 11.74 -6.07
C HIS A 221 -5.53 12.36 -6.43
N SER A 222 -4.53 11.52 -6.71
CA SER A 222 -3.21 11.95 -7.17
C SER A 222 -3.13 11.82 -8.68
N THR A 223 -2.90 12.94 -9.36
CA THR A 223 -2.70 13.00 -10.80
C THR A 223 -1.25 13.35 -11.09
N MET A 224 -0.63 12.58 -11.99
CA MET A 224 0.73 12.82 -12.49
C MET A 224 0.69 13.91 -13.56
N PHE A 225 1.80 14.62 -13.72
CA PHE A 225 1.94 15.52 -14.87
C PHE A 225 2.09 14.71 -16.17
N LYS A 226 1.71 15.32 -17.29
CA LYS A 226 1.90 14.76 -18.62
C LYS A 226 3.36 14.89 -19.01
N VAL A 227 4.04 13.75 -19.17
CA VAL A 227 5.41 13.72 -19.70
C VAL A 227 5.37 14.14 -21.18
N PRO A 228 6.19 15.11 -21.61
CA PRO A 228 6.28 15.47 -23.03
C PRO A 228 6.66 14.26 -23.89
N ASP A 229 6.18 14.22 -25.12
CA ASP A 229 6.54 13.14 -26.03
C ASP A 229 7.94 13.36 -26.62
N PHE A 230 8.85 12.43 -26.34
CA PHE A 230 10.23 12.44 -26.84
C PHE A 230 10.45 11.50 -28.02
N THR A 231 9.41 10.86 -28.57
CA THR A 231 9.52 9.92 -29.70
C THR A 231 10.18 10.56 -30.92
N ALA A 232 9.69 11.72 -31.37
CA ALA A 232 10.21 12.40 -32.56
C ALA A 232 11.70 12.77 -32.41
N VAL A 233 12.11 13.25 -31.24
CA VAL A 233 13.52 13.61 -30.97
C VAL A 233 14.40 12.36 -30.89
N ALA A 234 13.89 11.28 -30.30
CA ALA A 234 14.60 10.01 -30.24
C ALA A 234 14.79 9.37 -31.62
N GLU A 235 13.78 9.45 -32.49
CA GLU A 235 13.88 9.01 -33.89
C GLU A 235 14.90 9.84 -34.66
N GLU A 236 14.91 11.17 -34.50
CA GLU A 236 15.90 12.04 -35.12
C GLU A 236 17.33 11.71 -34.67
N GLU A 237 17.55 11.50 -33.36
CA GLU A 237 18.85 11.10 -32.83
C GLU A 237 19.26 9.70 -33.34
N PHE A 238 18.32 8.76 -33.48
CA PHE A 238 18.58 7.44 -34.04
C PHE A 238 19.04 7.52 -35.50
N GLU A 239 18.30 8.26 -36.34
CA GLU A 239 18.65 8.45 -37.75
C GLU A 239 19.99 9.19 -37.91
N GLN A 240 20.30 10.12 -37.01
CA GLN A 240 21.61 10.77 -36.96
C GLN A 240 22.73 9.76 -36.66
N ARG A 241 22.58 8.95 -35.61
CA ARG A 241 23.55 7.91 -35.22
C ARG A 241 23.77 6.88 -36.34
N LEU A 242 22.72 6.54 -37.07
CA LEU A 242 22.79 5.66 -38.23
C LEU A 242 23.63 6.29 -39.36
N ARG A 243 23.43 7.58 -39.66
CA ARG A 243 24.23 8.32 -40.65
C ARG A 243 25.70 8.46 -40.26
N GLU A 244 25.97 8.61 -38.97
CA GLU A 244 27.33 8.73 -38.42
C GLU A 244 28.06 7.37 -38.32
N GLY A 245 27.40 6.26 -38.68
CA GLY A 245 27.98 4.93 -38.62
C GLY A 245 28.23 4.43 -37.20
N PHE A 246 27.46 4.92 -36.22
CA PHE A 246 27.62 4.56 -34.81
C PHE A 246 27.30 3.08 -34.53
N TYR A 247 26.45 2.48 -35.36
CA TYR A 247 26.06 1.08 -35.26
C TYR A 247 26.86 0.23 -36.26
N ASP A 248 27.61 -0.75 -35.75
CA ASP A 248 28.31 -1.71 -36.60
C ASP A 248 27.34 -2.78 -37.09
N ALA A 249 26.90 -2.66 -38.34
CA ALA A 249 25.99 -3.60 -38.98
C ALA A 249 26.58 -5.02 -39.11
N ALA A 250 27.89 -5.21 -38.89
CA ALA A 250 28.56 -6.50 -39.04
C ALA A 250 28.56 -7.37 -37.77
N THR A 251 28.42 -6.77 -36.57
CA THR A 251 28.57 -7.50 -35.29
C THR A 251 27.25 -7.73 -34.55
N GLU A 252 26.30 -6.79 -34.58
CA GLU A 252 24.96 -6.98 -33.97
C GLU A 252 23.86 -6.24 -34.76
N PRO A 253 22.79 -6.92 -35.21
CA PRO A 253 21.65 -6.25 -35.82
C PRO A 253 20.94 -5.39 -34.76
N VAL A 254 20.96 -4.07 -34.94
CA VAL A 254 20.29 -3.14 -34.02
C VAL A 254 18.78 -3.22 -34.20
N ASP A 255 18.09 -3.61 -33.14
CA ASP A 255 16.64 -3.47 -33.07
C ASP A 255 16.27 -1.99 -32.96
N ARG A 256 15.76 -1.44 -34.06
CA ARG A 256 15.30 -0.04 -34.17
C ARG A 256 14.32 0.33 -33.06
N ALA A 257 13.37 -0.55 -32.73
CA ALA A 257 12.35 -0.24 -31.74
C ALA A 257 12.96 -0.10 -30.34
N LYS A 258 13.79 -1.07 -29.95
CA LYS A 258 14.48 -1.10 -28.65
C LYS A 258 15.44 0.08 -28.48
N GLU A 259 16.14 0.45 -29.55
CA GLU A 259 17.08 1.58 -29.51
C GLU A 259 16.38 2.94 -29.44
N ILE A 260 15.28 3.13 -30.18
CA ILE A 260 14.44 4.34 -30.07
C ILE A 260 13.88 4.47 -28.65
N GLU A 261 13.41 3.38 -28.04
CA GLU A 261 12.91 3.38 -26.67
C GLU A 261 14.01 3.77 -25.66
N ARG A 262 15.23 3.25 -25.84
CA ARG A 262 16.39 3.63 -25.03
C ARG A 262 16.73 5.12 -25.16
N LEU A 263 16.72 5.65 -26.38
CA LEU A 263 16.97 7.07 -26.64
C LEU A 263 15.86 7.96 -26.09
N LYS A 264 14.60 7.54 -26.20
CA LYS A 264 13.46 8.21 -25.57
C LYS A 264 13.67 8.32 -24.06
N GLY A 265 14.03 7.22 -23.39
CA GLY A 265 14.33 7.22 -21.96
C GLY A 265 15.48 8.14 -21.58
N LYS A 266 16.52 8.25 -22.43
CA LYS A 266 17.64 9.19 -22.27
C LYS A 266 17.18 10.66 -22.37
N HIS A 267 16.36 11.01 -23.37
CA HIS A 267 15.83 12.37 -23.51
C HIS A 267 14.90 12.74 -22.36
N GLU A 268 14.05 11.82 -21.93
CA GLU A 268 13.19 12.01 -20.76
C GLU A 268 14.02 12.24 -19.49
N ALA A 269 15.05 11.41 -19.25
CA ALA A 269 15.95 11.57 -18.11
C ALA A 269 16.66 12.93 -18.13
N ARG A 270 17.15 13.36 -19.30
CA ARG A 270 17.72 14.70 -19.46
C ARG A 270 16.69 15.80 -19.22
N TRP A 271 15.45 15.60 -19.66
CA TRP A 271 14.39 16.59 -19.49
C TRP A 271 14.02 16.80 -18.02
N ARG A 272 14.16 15.78 -17.18
CA ARG A 272 13.93 15.83 -15.73
C ARG A 272 15.02 16.60 -14.96
N ILE A 273 16.19 16.78 -15.57
CA ILE A 273 17.27 17.59 -15.00
C ILE A 273 17.00 19.06 -15.32
N ILE A 274 16.94 19.88 -14.27
CA ILE A 274 16.69 21.31 -14.37
C ILE A 274 17.97 22.03 -13.91
N PRO A 275 18.68 22.71 -14.84
CA PRO A 275 19.92 23.41 -14.51
C PRO A 275 19.63 24.64 -13.63
N VAL A 276 20.69 25.29 -13.15
CA VAL A 276 20.59 26.57 -12.43
C VAL A 276 19.89 27.60 -13.31
N PHE A 277 18.94 28.34 -12.74
CA PHE A 277 18.06 29.29 -13.45
C PHE A 277 17.14 28.64 -14.51
N GLY A 278 17.16 27.31 -14.63
CA GLY A 278 16.29 26.58 -15.52
C GLY A 278 14.84 26.64 -15.06
N GLN A 279 13.92 26.56 -16.03
CA GLN A 279 12.49 26.54 -15.80
C GLN A 279 11.87 25.26 -16.36
N ARG A 280 10.79 24.80 -15.73
CA ARG A 280 10.02 23.64 -16.20
C ARG A 280 8.53 23.86 -16.04
N VAL A 281 7.79 23.50 -17.08
CA VAL A 281 6.33 23.53 -17.07
C VAL A 281 5.84 22.10 -16.88
N PHE A 282 4.96 21.92 -15.90
CA PHE A 282 4.21 20.70 -15.64
C PHE A 282 2.75 20.95 -15.98
N GLU A 283 2.21 20.15 -16.89
CA GLU A 283 0.80 20.19 -17.25
C GLU A 283 0.10 18.97 -16.65
N PHE A 284 -1.04 19.22 -16.02
CA PHE A 284 -1.92 18.19 -15.48
C PHE A 284 -3.26 18.29 -16.19
N GLU A 285 -3.85 17.14 -16.49
CA GLU A 285 -5.14 17.02 -17.17
C GLU A 285 -6.15 16.30 -16.27
N ASN A 286 -7.44 16.50 -16.53
CA ASN A 286 -8.55 15.84 -15.84
C ASN A 286 -8.60 16.10 -14.32
N ILE A 287 -8.27 17.32 -13.89
CA ILE A 287 -8.41 17.72 -12.49
C ILE A 287 -9.86 18.09 -12.21
N LEU A 288 -10.54 17.20 -11.49
CA LEU A 288 -11.95 17.34 -11.12
C LEU A 288 -12.07 17.84 -9.67
N CYS A 289 -11.67 19.09 -9.44
CA CYS A 289 -11.76 19.73 -8.13
C CYS A 289 -12.93 20.72 -8.05
N ASP A 290 -13.45 20.90 -6.83
CA ASP A 290 -14.35 22.02 -6.54
C ASP A 290 -13.52 23.32 -6.51
N ARG A 291 -13.88 24.28 -7.36
CA ARG A 291 -13.19 25.57 -7.51
C ARG A 291 -13.78 26.66 -6.61
N SER A 292 -14.75 26.31 -5.76
CA SER A 292 -15.38 27.25 -4.82
C SER A 292 -14.35 27.79 -3.80
N PRO A 293 -14.54 29.03 -3.30
CA PRO A 293 -13.67 29.59 -2.28
C PRO A 293 -13.54 28.66 -1.06
N GLY A 294 -12.31 28.48 -0.57
CA GLY A 294 -12.01 27.60 0.58
C GLY A 294 -11.63 26.16 0.21
N HIS A 295 -11.70 25.78 -1.07
CA HIS A 295 -11.16 24.52 -1.56
C HIS A 295 -9.71 24.69 -2.03
N PHE A 296 -8.90 23.67 -1.79
CA PHE A 296 -7.46 23.67 -2.10
C PHE A 296 -7.08 22.43 -2.87
N ILE A 297 -6.15 22.60 -3.80
CA ILE A 297 -5.35 21.51 -4.36
C ILE A 297 -3.98 21.49 -3.67
N GLN A 298 -3.27 20.39 -3.82
CA GLN A 298 -1.92 20.25 -3.29
C GLN A 298 -0.95 19.78 -4.36
N LEU A 299 0.18 20.49 -4.47
CA LEU A 299 1.30 20.05 -5.30
C LEU A 299 2.28 19.33 -4.39
N ARG A 300 2.32 18.00 -4.50
CA ARG A 300 3.31 17.18 -3.81
C ARG A 300 4.50 16.99 -4.73
N TYR A 301 5.69 17.31 -4.25
CA TYR A 301 6.89 17.09 -5.04
C TYR A 301 8.10 16.62 -4.21
N ARG A 302 9.06 15.98 -4.88
CA ARG A 302 10.37 15.64 -4.37
C ARG A 302 11.41 16.00 -5.42
N ALA A 303 12.40 16.78 -5.03
CA ALA A 303 13.53 17.12 -5.85
C ALA A 303 14.80 16.51 -5.24
N GLU A 304 15.59 15.85 -6.09
CA GLU A 304 16.94 15.40 -5.76
C GLU A 304 17.93 16.46 -6.27
N LEU A 305 18.92 16.81 -5.45
CA LEU A 305 19.93 17.80 -5.84
C LEU A 305 21.27 17.09 -6.08
N TYR A 306 21.98 17.54 -7.11
CA TYR A 306 23.37 17.13 -7.34
C TYR A 306 24.34 17.92 -6.44
N ASP A 307 24.09 19.22 -6.29
CA ASP A 307 24.87 20.12 -5.43
C ASP A 307 23.99 20.60 -4.27
N TYR A 308 24.33 20.21 -3.04
CA TYR A 308 23.55 20.56 -1.87
C TYR A 308 23.90 21.97 -1.38
N PRO A 309 22.89 22.81 -1.06
CA PRO A 309 23.15 24.06 -0.36
C PRO A 309 23.69 23.75 1.06
N PRO A 310 24.55 24.60 1.64
CA PRO A 310 25.17 24.34 2.96
C PRO A 310 24.17 24.17 4.11
N ASP A 311 22.97 24.73 3.97
CA ASP A 311 21.89 24.64 4.95
C ASP A 311 20.88 23.53 4.63
N GLU A 312 21.11 22.73 3.59
CA GLU A 312 20.24 21.64 3.12
C GLU A 312 18.78 22.08 2.83
N ILE A 313 18.55 23.38 2.63
CA ILE A 313 17.24 23.94 2.32
C ILE A 313 17.25 24.42 0.87
N PHE A 314 16.35 23.85 0.08
CA PHE A 314 16.10 24.23 -1.28
C PHE A 314 15.08 25.38 -1.35
N ARG A 315 15.43 26.43 -2.10
CA ARG A 315 14.51 27.53 -2.45
C ARG A 315 14.13 27.44 -3.92
N SER A 316 12.86 27.59 -4.20
CA SER A 316 12.33 27.59 -5.56
C SER A 316 11.18 28.55 -5.70
N MET A 317 10.87 28.92 -6.94
CA MET A 317 9.67 29.65 -7.29
C MET A 317 8.74 28.74 -8.08
N TRP A 318 7.49 28.67 -7.65
CA TRP A 318 6.42 27.94 -8.31
C TRP A 318 5.33 28.93 -8.70
N VAL A 319 4.93 28.91 -9.96
CA VAL A 319 3.79 29.68 -10.46
C VAL A 319 2.72 28.69 -10.88
N VAL A 320 1.57 28.75 -10.23
CA VAL A 320 0.50 27.76 -10.32
C VAL A 320 -0.74 28.43 -10.89
N GLY A 321 -1.24 27.92 -12.01
CA GLY A 321 -2.37 28.48 -12.74
C GLY A 321 -1.96 29.27 -13.97
N ASP A 322 -2.89 29.37 -14.91
CA ASP A 322 -2.72 30.00 -16.22
C ASP A 322 -3.85 31.01 -16.48
N THR A 323 -3.49 32.29 -16.45
CA THR A 323 -4.43 33.39 -16.71
C THR A 323 -4.96 33.38 -18.14
N GLY A 324 -4.20 32.85 -19.10
CA GLY A 324 -4.62 32.70 -20.50
C GLY A 324 -5.75 31.68 -20.66
N LYS A 325 -5.87 30.72 -19.73
CA LYS A 325 -6.95 29.73 -19.68
C LYS A 325 -8.09 30.13 -18.73
N GLY A 326 -8.07 31.35 -18.19
CA GLY A 326 -9.10 31.84 -17.27
C GLY A 326 -8.99 31.29 -15.84
N ALA A 327 -7.81 30.80 -15.43
CA ALA A 327 -7.54 30.39 -14.06
C ALA A 327 -6.83 31.50 -13.27
N THR A 328 -7.01 31.52 -11.94
CA THR A 328 -6.23 32.41 -11.06
C THR A 328 -4.79 31.92 -10.98
N GLN A 329 -3.83 32.83 -11.02
CA GLN A 329 -2.41 32.48 -10.88
C GLN A 329 -1.90 32.80 -9.48
N TYR A 330 -1.17 31.86 -8.89
CA TYR A 330 -0.53 32.00 -7.59
C TYR A 330 0.98 31.79 -7.68
N VAL A 331 1.73 32.63 -6.98
CA VAL A 331 3.19 32.51 -6.86
C VAL A 331 3.51 31.96 -5.47
N MET A 332 4.22 30.85 -5.42
CA MET A 332 4.64 30.17 -4.20
C MET A 332 6.17 30.15 -4.13
N LEU A 333 6.73 30.60 -3.00
CA LEU A 333 8.17 30.74 -2.79
C LEU A 333 8.65 29.83 -1.64
N PRO A 334 8.48 28.50 -1.74
CA PRO A 334 8.78 27.60 -0.62
C PRO A 334 10.28 27.56 -0.26
N ARG A 335 10.54 27.32 1.03
CA ARG A 335 11.82 26.88 1.58
C ARG A 335 11.66 25.45 2.10
N HIS A 336 12.27 24.49 1.43
CA HIS A 336 12.00 23.07 1.63
C HIS A 336 13.29 22.27 1.81
N ILE A 337 13.33 21.36 2.78
CA ILE A 337 14.51 20.50 3.04
C ILE A 337 14.76 19.56 1.85
N VAL A 338 16.00 19.40 1.41
CA VAL A 338 16.34 18.53 0.27
C VAL A 338 16.01 17.05 0.56
N GLY A 339 15.73 16.27 -0.50
CA GLY A 339 15.58 14.81 -0.41
C GLY A 339 14.29 14.32 0.26
N ARG A 340 13.33 15.22 0.53
CA ARG A 340 12.02 14.90 1.12
C ARG A 340 10.87 15.27 0.20
N PHE A 341 9.74 14.61 0.41
CA PHE A 341 8.49 15.04 -0.19
C PHE A 341 7.97 16.29 0.51
N HIS A 342 7.63 17.30 -0.28
CA HIS A 342 6.99 18.53 0.18
C HIS A 342 5.64 18.70 -0.46
N THR A 343 4.80 19.48 0.20
CA THR A 343 3.42 19.73 -0.23
C THR A 343 3.15 21.22 -0.21
N ILE A 344 2.83 21.78 -1.38
CA ILE A 344 2.42 23.17 -1.53
C ILE A 344 0.89 23.20 -1.66
N LYS A 345 0.22 23.94 -0.77
CA LYS A 345 -1.25 24.09 -0.81
C LYS A 345 -1.60 25.33 -1.63
N VAL A 346 -2.48 25.17 -2.61
CA VAL A 346 -2.88 26.24 -3.53
C VAL A 346 -4.41 26.26 -3.61
N PRO A 347 -5.06 27.44 -3.61
CA PRO A 347 -6.50 27.53 -3.85
C PRO A 347 -6.91 26.84 -5.17
N ALA A 348 -8.06 26.17 -5.17
CA ALA A 348 -8.48 25.30 -6.28
C ALA A 348 -8.93 26.07 -7.55
N ASP A 349 -9.16 27.37 -7.47
CA ASP A 349 -9.47 28.26 -8.60
C ASP A 349 -8.26 28.50 -9.54
N CYS A 350 -7.08 27.99 -9.19
CA CYS A 350 -5.93 27.92 -10.09
C CYS A 350 -6.05 26.84 -11.18
N VAL A 351 -7.04 25.95 -11.08
CA VAL A 351 -7.35 24.95 -12.11
C VAL A 351 -8.28 25.58 -13.14
N ALA A 352 -7.87 25.53 -14.40
CA ALA A 352 -8.64 26.12 -15.50
C ALA A 352 -10.02 25.45 -15.65
N PRO A 353 -11.02 26.15 -16.23
CA PRO A 353 -12.37 25.62 -16.42
C PRO A 353 -12.42 24.30 -17.20
N ASP A 354 -11.47 24.09 -18.11
CA ASP A 354 -11.29 22.86 -18.90
C ASP A 354 -10.72 21.66 -18.10
N GLY A 355 -10.39 21.86 -16.83
CA GLY A 355 -9.83 20.84 -15.95
C GLY A 355 -8.32 20.65 -16.11
N THR A 356 -7.64 21.59 -16.76
CA THR A 356 -6.17 21.60 -16.87
C THR A 356 -5.53 22.47 -15.78
N LEU A 357 -4.37 22.05 -15.29
CA LEU A 357 -3.53 22.85 -14.40
C LEU A 357 -2.14 22.96 -15.01
N THR A 358 -1.68 24.20 -15.15
CA THR A 358 -0.32 24.50 -15.57
C THR A 358 0.48 24.96 -14.36
N VAL A 359 1.64 24.35 -14.15
CA VAL A 359 2.56 24.68 -13.07
C VAL A 359 3.93 24.97 -13.65
N LEU A 360 4.39 26.21 -13.51
CA LEU A 360 5.74 26.61 -13.87
C LEU A 360 6.63 26.56 -12.62
N PHE A 361 7.62 25.69 -12.68
CA PHE A 361 8.71 25.62 -11.72
C PHE A 361 9.92 26.40 -12.24
N SER A 362 10.53 27.19 -11.37
CA SER A 362 11.78 27.90 -11.66
C SER A 362 12.84 27.57 -10.60
N ASN A 363 13.98 27.05 -11.05
CA ASN A 363 15.15 26.77 -10.22
C ASN A 363 15.94 28.06 -9.93
N VAL A 364 15.33 28.94 -9.15
CA VAL A 364 15.88 30.23 -8.74
C VAL A 364 15.69 30.39 -7.24
N ASN A 365 16.63 31.07 -6.58
CA ASN A 365 16.42 31.54 -5.22
C ASN A 365 15.69 32.90 -5.26
N PRO A 366 14.37 32.97 -5.06
CA PRO A 366 13.65 34.25 -5.07
C PRO A 366 14.10 35.20 -3.95
N TYR A 367 14.66 34.65 -2.86
CA TYR A 367 15.14 35.41 -1.71
C TYR A 367 16.49 36.08 -1.94
N ALA A 368 17.14 35.84 -3.08
CA ALA A 368 18.40 36.48 -3.44
C ALA A 368 18.23 37.86 -4.09
N ASP A 369 17.01 38.21 -4.49
CA ASP A 369 16.74 39.48 -5.16
C ASP A 369 16.56 40.62 -4.13
N PRO A 370 17.45 41.64 -4.13
CA PRO A 370 17.37 42.75 -3.19
C PRO A 370 16.19 43.68 -3.43
N THR A 371 15.46 43.54 -4.56
CA THR A 371 14.24 44.31 -4.82
C THR A 371 13.03 43.79 -4.04
N TRP A 372 13.00 42.50 -3.71
CA TRP A 372 11.88 41.86 -3.01
C TRP A 372 12.15 41.61 -1.52
N PHE A 373 13.43 41.53 -1.11
CA PHE A 373 13.81 41.19 0.26
C PHE A 373 14.90 42.10 0.80
N GLU A 374 14.69 42.65 2.00
CA GLU A 374 15.62 43.57 2.69
C GLU A 374 16.97 42.93 3.02
N THR A 375 16.97 41.63 3.32
CA THR A 375 18.18 40.83 3.58
C THR A 375 18.29 39.71 2.54
N PRO A 376 18.98 39.94 1.41
CA PRO A 376 19.06 38.97 0.33
C PRO A 376 19.90 37.74 0.75
N GLU A 377 19.39 36.56 0.42
CA GLU A 377 20.09 35.30 0.60
C GLU A 377 21.09 35.03 -0.53
N PRO A 378 22.14 34.22 -0.31
CA PRO A 378 23.04 33.84 -1.38
C PRO A 378 22.32 33.05 -2.49
N VAL A 379 22.79 33.22 -3.73
CA VAL A 379 22.38 32.37 -4.85
C VAL A 379 23.11 31.04 -4.73
N PHE A 380 22.35 29.95 -4.74
CA PHE A 380 22.89 28.60 -4.80
C PHE A 380 22.84 28.11 -6.25
N TYR A 381 23.98 27.62 -6.74
CA TYR A 381 24.13 27.12 -8.11
C TYR A 381 23.91 25.61 -8.16
N ASN A 382 22.73 25.17 -7.74
CA ASN A 382 22.38 23.75 -7.66
C ASN A 382 21.62 23.28 -8.88
N THR A 383 22.05 22.14 -9.44
CA THR A 383 21.28 21.40 -10.43
C THR A 383 20.36 20.41 -9.71
N LEU A 384 19.12 20.30 -10.19
CA LEU A 384 18.14 19.39 -9.60
C LEU A 384 17.56 18.42 -10.60
N GLU A 385 17.14 17.28 -10.09
CA GLU A 385 16.38 16.28 -10.82
C GLU A 385 15.01 16.12 -10.17
N ILE A 386 13.97 16.23 -11.00
CA ILE A 386 12.61 15.86 -10.62
C ILE A 386 12.39 14.42 -11.07
N THR A 387 12.17 13.52 -10.11
CA THR A 387 11.92 12.10 -10.45
C THR A 387 10.63 11.96 -11.26
N ARG A 388 10.46 10.84 -11.97
CA ARG A 388 9.28 10.59 -12.81
C ARG A 388 7.97 10.69 -12.01
N ASP A 389 8.01 10.23 -10.76
CA ASP A 389 6.91 10.33 -9.80
C ASP A 389 7.04 11.53 -8.83
N GLY A 390 7.93 12.45 -9.17
CA GLY A 390 8.44 13.50 -8.32
C GLY A 390 7.58 14.75 -8.26
N VAL A 391 6.55 14.91 -9.10
CA VAL A 391 5.54 15.99 -8.98
C VAL A 391 4.15 15.41 -9.21
N LYS A 392 3.26 15.65 -8.26
CA LYS A 392 1.88 15.15 -8.24
C LYS A 392 0.94 16.28 -7.87
N CYS A 393 -0.19 16.37 -8.55
CA CYS A 393 -1.30 17.23 -8.15
C CYS A 393 -2.33 16.36 -7.40
N LEU A 394 -2.62 16.73 -6.16
CA LEU A 394 -3.61 16.07 -5.32
C LEU A 394 -4.82 16.97 -5.14
N PHE A 395 -6.01 16.44 -5.41
CA PHE A 395 -7.28 17.13 -5.18
C PHE A 395 -8.28 16.24 -4.47
N THR A 396 -9.16 16.83 -3.68
CA THR A 396 -10.14 16.11 -2.86
C THR A 396 -11.23 15.46 -3.71
N VAL A 397 -11.46 14.16 -3.48
CA VAL A 397 -12.48 13.37 -4.19
C VAL A 397 -13.43 12.63 -3.25
N GLY A 398 -13.14 12.58 -1.95
CA GLY A 398 -14.04 11.93 -0.98
C GLY A 398 -13.59 11.99 0.47
N SER A 399 -14.33 11.28 1.31
CA SER A 399 -14.07 11.14 2.75
C SER A 399 -13.04 10.03 3.05
N PHE A 400 -12.35 10.15 4.18
CA PHE A 400 -11.50 9.09 4.72
C PHE A 400 -12.25 7.78 5.00
N GLU A 401 -13.47 7.83 5.55
CA GLU A 401 -14.23 6.63 5.92
C GLU A 401 -14.55 5.74 4.72
N GLY A 402 -15.03 6.34 3.63
CA GLY A 402 -15.26 5.63 2.37
C GLY A 402 -13.98 5.04 1.80
N ASN A 403 -12.85 5.73 1.96
CA ASN A 403 -11.54 5.27 1.50
C ASN A 403 -11.01 4.10 2.34
N LEU A 404 -11.15 4.19 3.67
CA LEU A 404 -10.85 3.11 4.62
C LEU A 404 -11.68 1.87 4.30
N LEU A 405 -12.99 2.02 4.03
CA LEU A 405 -13.84 0.89 3.63
C LEU A 405 -13.33 0.22 2.35
N ARG A 406 -12.92 0.99 1.34
CA ARG A 406 -12.35 0.46 0.09
C ARG A 406 -11.06 -0.32 0.32
N LEU A 407 -10.17 0.17 1.19
CA LEU A 407 -8.98 -0.58 1.61
C LEU A 407 -9.37 -1.91 2.27
N PHE A 408 -10.38 -1.91 3.14
CA PHE A 408 -10.84 -3.12 3.81
C PHE A 408 -11.45 -4.13 2.82
N VAL A 409 -12.13 -3.67 1.77
CA VAL A 409 -12.58 -4.55 0.68
C VAL A 409 -11.39 -5.18 -0.05
N LEU A 410 -10.33 -4.42 -0.36
CA LEU A 410 -9.10 -4.96 -0.95
C LEU A 410 -8.43 -5.99 -0.04
N MET A 411 -8.34 -5.71 1.26
CA MET A 411 -7.83 -6.68 2.24
C MET A 411 -8.67 -7.97 2.25
N LEU A 412 -9.99 -7.85 2.21
CA LEU A 412 -10.88 -9.01 2.13
C LEU A 412 -10.64 -9.82 0.84
N CYS A 413 -10.45 -9.17 -0.31
CA CYS A 413 -10.11 -9.84 -1.57
C CYS A 413 -8.81 -10.66 -1.44
N LYS A 414 -7.76 -10.08 -0.83
CA LYS A 414 -6.50 -10.79 -0.54
C LYS A 414 -6.73 -12.01 0.36
N LEU A 415 -7.53 -11.87 1.41
CA LEU A 415 -7.85 -12.95 2.34
C LEU A 415 -8.73 -14.05 1.71
N MET A 416 -9.62 -13.70 0.78
CA MET A 416 -10.43 -14.66 0.02
C MET A 416 -9.58 -15.53 -0.89
N PHE A 417 -8.63 -14.92 -1.61
CA PHE A 417 -7.65 -15.65 -2.40
C PHE A 417 -6.79 -16.56 -1.51
N LEU A 418 -6.29 -16.02 -0.38
CA LEU A 418 -5.46 -16.80 0.53
C LEU A 418 -6.22 -17.98 1.16
N ALA A 419 -7.52 -17.81 1.44
CA ALA A 419 -8.37 -18.91 1.89
C ALA A 419 -8.46 -20.01 0.82
N ALA A 420 -8.57 -19.66 -0.47
CA ALA A 420 -8.58 -20.64 -1.56
C ALA A 420 -7.24 -21.38 -1.68
N VAL A 421 -6.12 -20.67 -1.52
CA VAL A 421 -4.79 -21.29 -1.44
C VAL A 421 -4.72 -22.27 -0.26
N GLY A 422 -5.21 -21.89 0.92
CA GLY A 422 -5.27 -22.77 2.09
C GLY A 422 -6.09 -24.03 1.83
N VAL A 423 -7.25 -23.91 1.18
CA VAL A 423 -8.10 -25.03 0.76
C VAL A 423 -7.36 -25.95 -0.23
N LEU A 424 -6.68 -25.38 -1.23
CA LEU A 424 -5.88 -26.13 -2.19
C LEU A 424 -4.74 -26.90 -1.49
N MET A 425 -3.94 -26.21 -0.69
CA MET A 425 -2.76 -26.79 -0.04
C MET A 425 -3.14 -27.91 0.93
N THR A 426 -4.23 -27.75 1.69
CA THR A 426 -4.73 -28.81 2.59
C THR A 426 -5.39 -29.98 1.86
N SER A 427 -5.90 -29.76 0.65
CA SER A 427 -6.41 -30.84 -0.20
C SER A 427 -5.29 -31.74 -0.72
N VAL A 428 -4.09 -31.20 -0.95
CA VAL A 428 -2.95 -31.93 -1.53
C VAL A 428 -1.99 -32.46 -0.47
N PHE A 429 -1.66 -31.64 0.54
CA PHE A 429 -0.63 -31.94 1.52
C PHE A 429 -1.21 -32.31 2.89
N SER A 430 -0.35 -32.76 3.80
CA SER A 430 -0.68 -32.84 5.23
C SER A 430 -0.79 -31.44 5.83
N TYR A 431 -1.54 -31.27 6.91
CA TYR A 431 -1.77 -29.95 7.52
C TYR A 431 -0.48 -29.13 7.79
N PRO A 432 0.59 -29.68 8.40
CA PRO A 432 1.80 -28.89 8.65
C PRO A 432 2.47 -28.41 7.36
N VAL A 433 2.53 -29.27 6.34
CA VAL A 433 3.15 -28.95 5.04
C VAL A 433 2.27 -27.96 4.27
N ALA A 434 0.95 -28.12 4.33
CA ALA A 434 0.00 -27.20 3.72
C ALA A 434 0.11 -25.77 4.29
N CYS A 435 0.28 -25.66 5.62
CA CYS A 435 0.48 -24.36 6.27
C CYS A 435 1.78 -23.70 5.82
N LEU A 436 2.88 -24.47 5.77
CA LEU A 436 4.18 -23.97 5.31
C LEU A 436 4.08 -23.51 3.85
N ALA A 437 3.51 -24.32 2.96
CA ALA A 437 3.36 -24.00 1.55
C ALA A 437 2.48 -22.75 1.33
N ALA A 438 1.33 -22.65 2.03
CA ALA A 438 0.47 -21.47 1.95
C ALA A 438 1.16 -20.21 2.49
N PHE A 439 1.97 -20.34 3.55
CA PHE A 439 2.74 -19.22 4.10
C PHE A 439 3.84 -18.75 3.15
N VAL A 440 4.56 -19.68 2.50
CA VAL A 440 5.56 -19.34 1.47
C VAL A 440 4.90 -18.60 0.31
N LEU A 441 3.75 -19.07 -0.18
CA LEU A 441 3.00 -18.38 -1.25
C LEU A 441 2.52 -16.99 -0.81
N TYR A 442 2.06 -16.86 0.44
CA TYR A 442 1.67 -15.56 1.00
C TYR A 442 2.85 -14.59 1.07
N ALA A 443 4.03 -15.05 1.54
CA ALA A 443 5.24 -14.25 1.60
C ALA A 443 5.73 -13.85 0.20
N LEU A 444 5.73 -14.78 -0.75
CA LEU A 444 6.11 -14.50 -2.14
C LEU A 444 5.16 -13.49 -2.80
N ALA A 445 3.85 -13.58 -2.53
CA ALA A 445 2.87 -12.61 -3.04
C ALA A 445 3.12 -11.20 -2.49
N GLY A 446 3.45 -11.09 -1.20
CA GLY A 446 3.74 -9.81 -0.55
C GLY A 446 5.07 -9.18 -0.95
N LEU A 447 6.09 -10.01 -1.22
CA LEU A 447 7.43 -9.56 -1.63
C LEU A 447 7.57 -9.37 -3.15
N ARG A 448 6.50 -9.58 -3.92
CA ARG A 448 6.56 -9.61 -5.38
C ARG A 448 7.13 -8.34 -6.01
N SER A 449 6.77 -7.14 -5.51
CA SER A 449 7.31 -5.87 -6.04
C SER A 449 8.83 -5.81 -5.93
N PHE A 450 9.37 -6.10 -4.74
CA PHE A 450 10.82 -6.13 -4.50
C PHE A 450 11.52 -7.20 -5.35
N MET A 451 10.89 -8.37 -5.51
CA MET A 451 11.41 -9.43 -6.35
C MET A 451 11.39 -9.05 -7.83
N ASN A 452 10.38 -8.33 -8.32
CA ASN A 452 10.34 -7.85 -9.71
C ASN A 452 11.46 -6.84 -9.98
N GLU A 453 11.68 -5.87 -9.08
CA GLU A 453 12.81 -4.93 -9.17
C GLU A 453 14.15 -5.67 -9.21
N SER A 454 14.28 -6.72 -8.38
CA SER A 454 15.48 -7.58 -8.39
C SER A 454 15.60 -8.38 -9.69
N LEU A 455 14.48 -8.87 -10.26
CA LEU A 455 14.44 -9.63 -11.50
C LEU A 455 14.80 -8.77 -12.72
N GLU A 456 14.38 -7.51 -12.77
CA GLU A 456 14.75 -6.58 -13.85
C GLU A 456 16.28 -6.43 -13.99
N GLN A 457 17.01 -6.53 -12.88
CA GLN A 457 18.48 -6.52 -12.92
C GLN A 457 19.06 -7.79 -13.59
N PHE A 458 18.34 -8.92 -13.52
CA PHE A 458 18.71 -10.18 -14.15
C PHE A 458 18.26 -10.29 -15.62
N ASP A 459 17.23 -9.53 -16.05
CA ASP A 459 16.77 -9.47 -17.45
C ASP A 459 17.83 -8.91 -18.42
N LYS A 460 18.95 -8.39 -17.90
CA LYS A 460 20.14 -8.04 -18.69
C LYS A 460 20.79 -9.26 -19.37
N TYR A 461 20.49 -10.47 -18.90
CA TYR A 461 20.99 -11.74 -19.42
C TYR A 461 19.86 -12.50 -20.13
N ASP A 462 19.29 -11.92 -21.18
CA ASP A 462 18.20 -12.53 -21.98
C ASP A 462 18.73 -13.66 -22.92
N GLU A 463 19.57 -14.53 -22.37
CA GLU A 463 20.08 -15.73 -23.03
C GLU A 463 19.16 -16.90 -22.68
N PRO A 464 18.70 -17.71 -23.67
CA PRO A 464 17.85 -18.85 -23.36
C PRO A 464 18.59 -19.84 -22.44
N VAL A 465 17.90 -20.42 -21.45
CA VAL A 465 18.46 -21.39 -20.48
C VAL A 465 19.37 -22.44 -21.14
N THR A 466 19.02 -22.90 -22.34
CA THR A 466 19.79 -23.87 -23.12
C THR A 466 21.18 -23.35 -23.53
N ALA A 467 21.29 -22.07 -23.90
CA ALA A 467 22.55 -21.42 -24.24
C ALA A 467 23.43 -21.29 -22.98
N THR A 468 22.86 -20.82 -21.87
CA THR A 468 23.55 -20.69 -20.58
C THR A 468 24.03 -22.04 -20.04
N MET A 469 23.22 -23.10 -20.17
CA MET A 469 23.62 -24.48 -19.84
C MET A 469 24.79 -24.95 -20.71
N SER A 470 24.75 -24.69 -22.02
CA SER A 470 25.84 -25.07 -22.93
C SER A 470 27.14 -24.33 -22.63
N ALA A 471 27.07 -23.02 -22.31
CA ALA A 471 28.20 -22.21 -21.91
C ALA A 471 28.85 -22.74 -20.62
N PHE A 472 28.03 -23.12 -19.64
CA PHE A 472 28.50 -23.74 -18.40
C PHE A 472 29.21 -25.08 -18.63
N PHE A 473 28.62 -25.98 -19.43
CA PHE A 473 29.27 -27.26 -19.78
C PHE A 473 30.60 -27.06 -20.52
N ASN A 474 30.62 -26.12 -21.47
CA ASN A 474 31.84 -25.77 -22.21
C ASN A 474 32.92 -25.20 -21.27
N ALA A 475 32.54 -24.32 -20.33
CA ALA A 475 33.48 -23.74 -19.36
C ALA A 475 34.05 -24.80 -18.41
N ILE A 476 33.24 -25.75 -17.91
CA ILE A 476 33.74 -26.89 -17.12
C ILE A 476 34.71 -27.73 -17.95
N SER A 477 34.34 -28.04 -19.20
CA SER A 477 35.15 -28.88 -20.07
C SER A 477 36.50 -28.26 -20.44
N SER A 478 36.59 -26.92 -20.44
CA SER A 478 37.85 -26.20 -20.68
C SER A 478 38.84 -26.23 -19.51
N GLY A 479 38.44 -26.70 -18.33
CA GLY A 479 39.30 -26.74 -17.14
C GLY A 479 39.62 -25.37 -16.53
N ASP A 480 39.01 -24.29 -17.03
CA ASP A 480 39.18 -22.93 -16.52
C ASP A 480 38.17 -22.65 -15.39
N GLY A 481 38.65 -22.74 -14.14
CA GLY A 481 37.81 -22.56 -12.95
C GLY A 481 37.16 -21.17 -12.86
N ALA A 482 37.76 -20.13 -13.43
CA ALA A 482 37.20 -18.78 -13.41
C ALA A 482 35.99 -18.69 -14.35
N LYS A 483 36.13 -19.18 -15.59
CA LYS A 483 35.02 -19.23 -16.57
C LYS A 483 33.91 -20.17 -16.12
N ALA A 484 34.25 -21.29 -15.49
CA ALA A 484 33.26 -22.21 -14.94
C ALA A 484 32.44 -21.56 -13.81
N SER A 485 33.09 -20.78 -12.95
CA SER A 485 32.41 -20.01 -11.90
C SER A 485 31.50 -18.91 -12.47
N GLU A 486 31.98 -18.14 -13.44
CA GLU A 486 31.19 -17.08 -14.08
C GLU A 486 29.96 -17.65 -14.81
N SER A 487 30.15 -18.72 -15.58
CA SER A 487 29.06 -19.41 -16.29
C SER A 487 28.09 -20.12 -15.34
N PHE A 488 28.55 -20.55 -14.15
CA PHE A 488 27.67 -21.08 -13.12
C PHE A 488 26.76 -20.00 -12.53
N GLN A 489 27.30 -18.80 -12.28
CA GLN A 489 26.53 -17.68 -11.75
C GLN A 489 25.42 -17.26 -12.71
N THR A 490 25.71 -17.19 -14.01
CA THR A 490 24.69 -16.88 -15.03
C THR A 490 23.64 -17.97 -15.15
N LEU A 491 24.05 -19.26 -15.12
CA LEU A 491 23.10 -20.38 -15.14
C LEU A 491 22.20 -20.39 -13.88
N ALA A 492 22.79 -20.19 -12.70
CA ALA A 492 22.04 -20.15 -11.46
C ALA A 492 21.05 -18.98 -11.44
N ALA A 493 21.49 -17.79 -11.89
CA ALA A 493 20.63 -16.62 -12.02
C ALA A 493 19.44 -16.90 -12.94
N GLU A 494 19.66 -17.53 -14.10
CA GLU A 494 18.58 -17.80 -15.06
C GLU A 494 17.60 -18.90 -14.58
N LEU A 495 18.10 -19.90 -13.85
CA LEU A 495 17.22 -20.90 -13.23
C LEU A 495 16.34 -20.27 -12.13
N ILE A 496 16.91 -19.37 -11.33
CA ILE A 496 16.19 -18.66 -10.28
C ILE A 496 15.17 -17.70 -10.91
N SER A 497 15.57 -16.89 -11.89
CA SER A 497 14.72 -15.93 -12.58
C SER A 497 13.56 -16.64 -13.28
N GLY A 498 13.84 -17.68 -14.07
CA GLY A 498 12.84 -18.48 -14.76
C GLY A 498 11.88 -19.18 -13.82
N GLY A 499 12.38 -19.76 -12.72
CA GLY A 499 11.57 -20.37 -11.68
C GLY A 499 10.63 -19.36 -10.99
N LEU A 500 11.14 -18.18 -10.61
CA LEU A 500 10.33 -17.12 -10.01
C LEU A 500 9.27 -16.58 -10.97
N ARG A 501 9.62 -16.35 -12.24
CA ARG A 501 8.66 -15.92 -13.28
C ARG A 501 7.53 -16.94 -13.45
N LEU A 502 7.83 -18.24 -13.39
CA LEU A 502 6.80 -19.29 -13.45
C LEU A 502 5.86 -19.22 -12.23
N ILE A 503 6.41 -19.01 -11.04
CA ILE A 503 5.63 -18.86 -9.81
C ILE A 503 4.74 -17.60 -9.88
N PHE A 504 5.27 -16.47 -10.36
CA PHE A 504 4.55 -15.20 -10.46
C PHE A 504 3.44 -15.16 -11.53
N LYS A 505 3.40 -16.14 -12.45
CA LYS A 505 2.22 -16.35 -13.31
C LYS A 505 1.00 -16.84 -12.53
N VAL A 506 1.20 -17.49 -11.39
CA VAL A 506 0.13 -18.08 -10.56
C VAL A 506 -0.11 -17.27 -9.30
N VAL A 507 0.96 -16.73 -8.69
CA VAL A 507 0.89 -15.98 -7.44
C VAL A 507 0.56 -14.51 -7.71
N PRO A 508 -0.54 -13.96 -7.16
CA PRO A 508 -0.89 -12.56 -7.32
C PRO A 508 0.12 -11.61 -6.74
N ASP A 509 0.09 -10.39 -7.24
CA ASP A 509 0.82 -9.27 -6.66
C ASP A 509 0.06 -8.67 -5.49
N PHE A 510 0.33 -9.15 -4.28
CA PHE A 510 -0.30 -8.59 -3.09
C PHE A 510 0.23 -7.20 -2.75
N SER A 511 1.42 -6.84 -3.22
CA SER A 511 1.99 -5.50 -3.07
C SER A 511 1.20 -4.49 -3.92
N TYR A 512 0.84 -4.84 -5.15
CA TYR A 512 -0.04 -4.01 -5.99
C TYR A 512 -1.44 -3.83 -5.38
N PHE A 513 -1.95 -4.77 -4.60
CA PHE A 513 -3.24 -4.63 -3.89
C PHE A 513 -3.06 -4.21 -2.43
N ASP A 514 -1.94 -3.58 -2.07
CA ASP A 514 -1.71 -3.02 -0.74
C ASP A 514 -1.88 -1.50 -0.68
N GLY A 515 -3.10 -1.05 -0.41
CA GLY A 515 -3.43 0.38 -0.31
C GLY A 515 -3.18 1.02 1.05
N VAL A 516 -2.40 0.38 1.95
CA VAL A 516 -2.16 0.91 3.31
C VAL A 516 -1.45 2.26 3.25
N GLU A 517 -0.32 2.35 2.55
CA GLU A 517 0.41 3.61 2.41
C GLU A 517 -0.38 4.67 1.65
N THR A 518 -1.14 4.26 0.62
CA THR A 518 -2.03 5.15 -0.12
C THR A 518 -3.05 5.80 0.82
N LEU A 519 -3.73 5.01 1.65
CA LEU A 519 -4.69 5.53 2.63
C LEU A 519 -4.03 6.41 3.70
N VAL A 520 -2.89 5.99 4.24
CA VAL A 520 -2.14 6.72 5.29
C VAL A 520 -1.69 8.10 4.80
N ASN A 521 -1.33 8.20 3.52
CA ASN A 521 -0.98 9.45 2.86
C ASN A 521 -2.21 10.25 2.40
N GLY A 522 -3.43 9.87 2.78
CA GLY A 522 -4.66 10.55 2.35
C GLY A 522 -4.91 10.48 0.85
N GLU A 523 -4.31 9.52 0.15
CA GLU A 523 -4.54 9.28 -1.28
C GLU A 523 -5.72 8.32 -1.47
N ASN A 524 -6.44 8.48 -2.58
CA ASN A 524 -7.67 7.76 -2.85
C ASN A 524 -7.38 6.32 -3.32
N VAL A 525 -7.80 5.35 -2.52
CA VAL A 525 -8.02 3.97 -2.95
C VAL A 525 -9.22 3.99 -3.89
N SER A 526 -8.95 4.01 -5.19
CA SER A 526 -9.99 4.20 -6.21
C SER A 526 -10.94 3.00 -6.28
N LEU A 527 -12.21 3.25 -6.61
CA LEU A 527 -13.18 2.16 -6.82
C LEU A 527 -12.75 1.25 -7.97
N VAL A 528 -12.10 1.79 -9.00
CA VAL A 528 -11.55 1.01 -10.12
C VAL A 528 -10.52 0.00 -9.62
N TRP A 529 -9.61 0.43 -8.73
CA TRP A 529 -8.60 -0.45 -8.15
C TRP A 529 -9.25 -1.55 -7.28
N VAL A 530 -10.30 -1.22 -6.52
CA VAL A 530 -11.10 -2.20 -5.79
C VAL A 530 -11.76 -3.22 -6.72
N LEU A 531 -12.38 -2.75 -7.81
CA LEU A 531 -13.05 -3.60 -8.80
C LEU A 531 -12.04 -4.50 -9.53
N GLN A 532 -10.84 -4.00 -9.82
CA GLN A 532 -9.74 -4.81 -10.33
C GLN A 532 -9.36 -5.91 -9.33
N GLY A 533 -9.22 -5.58 -8.04
CA GLY A 533 -8.95 -6.57 -7.00
C GLY A 533 -10.04 -7.63 -6.89
N VAL A 534 -11.32 -7.24 -7.01
CA VAL A 534 -12.45 -8.19 -7.06
C VAL A 534 -12.37 -9.07 -8.30
N GLY A 535 -12.17 -8.49 -9.48
CA GLY A 535 -12.10 -9.23 -10.74
C GLY A 535 -10.92 -10.20 -10.80
N GLU A 536 -9.73 -9.73 -10.43
CA GLU A 536 -8.50 -10.50 -10.53
C GLU A 536 -8.35 -11.51 -9.39
N LEU A 537 -8.38 -11.06 -8.12
CA LEU A 537 -8.12 -11.94 -6.98
C LEU A 537 -9.31 -12.87 -6.70
N VAL A 538 -10.53 -12.32 -6.70
CA VAL A 538 -11.73 -13.06 -6.26
C VAL A 538 -12.40 -13.82 -7.39
N VAL A 539 -12.58 -13.22 -8.57
CA VAL A 539 -13.29 -13.89 -9.67
C VAL A 539 -12.35 -14.80 -10.44
N LEU A 540 -11.22 -14.30 -10.95
CA LEU A 540 -10.35 -15.07 -11.83
C LEU A 540 -9.49 -16.06 -11.05
N GLN A 541 -8.61 -15.57 -10.18
CA GLN A 541 -7.57 -16.41 -9.57
C GLN A 541 -8.14 -17.37 -8.52
N THR A 542 -9.03 -16.89 -7.65
CA THR A 542 -9.70 -17.76 -6.67
C THR A 542 -10.52 -18.86 -7.36
N ALA A 543 -11.23 -18.58 -8.46
CA ALA A 543 -11.94 -19.61 -9.21
C ALA A 543 -10.99 -20.64 -9.82
N CYS A 544 -9.86 -20.21 -10.39
CA CYS A 544 -8.82 -21.11 -10.90
C CYS A 544 -8.25 -22.01 -9.79
N ILE A 545 -7.92 -21.45 -8.62
CA ILE A 545 -7.37 -22.19 -7.48
C ILE A 545 -8.39 -23.16 -6.89
N LEU A 546 -9.65 -22.74 -6.73
CA LEU A 546 -10.71 -23.62 -6.26
C LEU A 546 -11.00 -24.74 -7.28
N GLY A 547 -10.99 -24.43 -8.57
CA GLY A 547 -11.12 -25.43 -9.65
C GLY A 547 -10.01 -26.49 -9.58
N LEU A 548 -8.76 -26.05 -9.44
CA LEU A 548 -7.62 -26.95 -9.25
C LEU A 548 -7.75 -27.78 -7.96
N SER A 549 -8.19 -27.15 -6.86
CA SER A 549 -8.43 -27.83 -5.59
C SER A 549 -9.48 -28.93 -5.73
N ILE A 550 -10.58 -28.67 -6.44
CA ILE A 550 -11.64 -29.67 -6.70
C ILE A 550 -11.09 -30.86 -7.50
N LEU A 551 -10.30 -30.60 -8.56
CA LEU A 551 -9.70 -31.64 -9.38
C LEU A 551 -8.73 -32.54 -8.60
N LEU A 552 -7.86 -31.93 -7.79
CA LEU A 552 -6.87 -32.67 -7.00
C LEU A 552 -7.51 -33.41 -5.83
N PHE A 553 -8.53 -32.81 -5.20
CA PHE A 553 -9.31 -33.46 -4.14
C PHE A 553 -9.99 -34.73 -4.65
N TYR A 554 -10.58 -34.69 -5.86
CA TYR A 554 -11.19 -35.87 -6.48
C TYR A 554 -10.18 -37.02 -6.66
N ARG A 555 -8.97 -36.71 -7.14
CA ARG A 555 -7.93 -37.73 -7.35
C ARG A 555 -7.45 -38.35 -6.05
N ARG A 556 -7.24 -37.55 -5.01
CA ARG A 556 -6.77 -38.03 -3.71
C ARG A 556 -7.77 -38.97 -3.06
N GLU A 557 -9.05 -38.62 -3.08
CA GLU A 557 -10.11 -39.45 -2.51
C GLU A 557 -10.19 -40.83 -3.15
N VAL A 558 -10.11 -40.91 -4.50
CA VAL A 558 -10.11 -42.19 -5.22
C VAL A 558 -8.95 -43.07 -4.78
N SER A 559 -7.77 -42.50 -4.59
CA SER A 559 -6.58 -43.24 -4.13
C SER A 559 -6.68 -43.74 -2.69
N GLU A 560 -7.36 -43.01 -1.80
CA GLU A 560 -7.55 -43.41 -0.41
C GLU A 560 -8.68 -44.45 -0.24
N THR A 561 -9.64 -44.51 -1.18
CA THR A 561 -10.70 -45.53 -1.19
C THR A 561 -10.33 -46.86 -1.85
N SER A 562 -9.22 -46.90 -2.60
CA SER A 562 -8.80 -48.09 -3.36
C SER A 562 -7.93 -49.08 -2.58
N PHE A 563 -7.90 -48.99 -1.24
CA PHE A 563 -7.14 -49.88 -0.36
C PHE A 563 -8.00 -50.58 0.68
#